data_AF-A0A3G2TBX7-F1
#
_entry.id   AF-A0A3G2TBX7-F1
#
_cell.length_a   1.000
_cell.length_b   1.000
_cell.length_c   1.000
_cell.angle_alpha   90.00
_cell.angle_beta   90.00
_cell.angle_gamma   90.00
#
_symmetry.space_group_name_H-M   'P 1'
#
loop_
_entity.id
_entity.type
_entity.pdbx_description
1 polymer ?
#
loop_
_entity_poly.entity_id
_entity_poly.type
_entity_poly.pdbx_seq_one_letter_code
_entity_poly.pdbx_strand_id
1 'polypeptide(L)'
;MLIYNPAYDIYHTMYRIILLSSRIAKTIEIDKLKILDFYYVYPTELLDIKKPVGFKKYEKFLKREKNKYDRINNPKRIFYKMNSIQFQAMKILVAYGYLDSESFENGIVKVTEKSFGEEFQIMVEKSVELNTNLITLLAGPIADIDLYGHLGLKERTGLIEFRYDTI
;
A
#
# COMPACT_ATOMS: atom_id res chain seq x y z
N MET A 1 6.45 -22.35 -17.12
CA MET A 1 5.46 -22.12 -16.05
C MET A 1 5.38 -20.62 -15.83
N LEU A 2 4.26 -19.97 -16.15
CA LEU A 2 4.08 -18.56 -15.80
C LEU A 2 3.91 -18.51 -14.28
N ILE A 3 4.95 -18.07 -13.57
CA ILE A 3 4.86 -17.82 -12.13
C ILE A 3 4.00 -16.56 -12.00
N TYR A 4 2.72 -16.75 -11.70
CA TYR A 4 1.81 -15.66 -11.39
C TYR A 4 2.31 -14.94 -10.14
N ASN A 5 2.37 -13.60 -10.20
CA ASN A 5 2.74 -12.77 -9.06
C ASN A 5 1.77 -11.58 -8.97
N PRO A 6 0.97 -11.48 -7.88
CA PRO A 6 0.01 -10.40 -7.67
C PRO A 6 0.59 -8.99 -7.74
N ALA A 7 1.90 -8.82 -7.52
CA ALA A 7 2.60 -7.54 -7.64
C ALA A 7 2.55 -6.96 -9.06
N TYR A 8 2.38 -7.81 -10.07
CA TYR A 8 2.42 -7.44 -11.48
C TYR A 8 1.09 -7.65 -12.21
N ASP A 9 0.01 -7.84 -11.45
CA ASP A 9 -1.35 -7.98 -11.98
C ASP A 9 -2.14 -6.69 -11.75
N ILE A 10 -2.71 -6.15 -12.83
CA ILE A 10 -3.41 -4.86 -12.80
C ILE A 10 -4.70 -4.92 -11.97
N TYR A 11 -5.47 -6.02 -12.06
CA TYR A 11 -6.75 -6.16 -11.39
C TYR A 11 -6.56 -6.36 -9.87
N HIS A 12 -5.58 -7.18 -9.48
CA HIS A 12 -5.20 -7.33 -8.08
C HIS A 12 -4.67 -6.02 -7.52
N THR A 13 -3.92 -5.26 -8.31
CA THR A 13 -3.43 -3.94 -7.88
C THR A 13 -4.60 -2.97 -7.69
N MET A 14 -5.53 -2.86 -8.64
CA MET A 14 -6.75 -2.04 -8.47
C MET A 14 -7.53 -2.44 -7.21
N TYR A 15 -7.71 -3.74 -6.99
CA TYR A 15 -8.39 -4.26 -5.80
C TYR A 15 -7.69 -3.82 -4.51
N ARG A 16 -6.36 -3.98 -4.40
CA ARG A 16 -5.59 -3.56 -3.23
C ARG A 16 -5.62 -2.04 -3.02
N ILE A 17 -5.56 -1.26 -4.10
CA ILE A 17 -5.68 0.20 -4.02
C ILE A 17 -7.04 0.61 -3.44
N ILE A 18 -8.14 -0.01 -3.88
CA ILE A 18 -9.48 0.25 -3.32
C ILE A 18 -9.54 -0.20 -1.85
N LEU A 19 -9.08 -1.42 -1.56
CA LEU A 19 -9.08 -2.00 -0.22
C LEU A 19 -8.35 -1.07 0.78
N LEU A 20 -7.12 -0.66 0.45
CA LEU A 20 -6.32 0.22 1.31
C LEU A 20 -6.95 1.60 1.42
N SER A 21 -7.33 2.23 0.31
CA SER A 21 -7.90 3.58 0.31
C SER A 21 -9.23 3.65 1.06
N SER A 22 -10.05 2.59 1.02
CA SER A 22 -11.33 2.54 1.74
C SER A 22 -11.18 2.44 3.26
N ARG A 23 -10.03 1.97 3.76
CA ARG A 23 -9.75 1.84 5.20
C ARG A 23 -9.01 3.03 5.79
N ILE A 24 -8.46 3.88 4.94
CA ILE A 24 -7.76 5.09 5.34
C ILE A 24 -8.80 6.22 5.34
N ALA A 25 -9.16 6.72 6.52
CA ALA A 25 -10.24 7.69 6.69
C ALA A 25 -9.95 9.09 6.07
N LYS A 26 -8.79 9.29 5.46
CA LYS A 26 -8.30 10.56 4.92
C LYS A 26 -7.87 10.39 3.47
N THR A 27 -7.72 11.51 2.77
CA THR A 27 -6.92 11.59 1.55
C THR A 27 -5.49 11.13 1.83
N ILE A 28 -4.86 10.48 0.85
CA ILE A 28 -3.51 9.93 1.00
C ILE A 28 -2.64 10.31 -0.20
N GLU A 29 -1.37 10.63 0.03
CA GLU A 29 -0.43 10.92 -1.04
C GLU A 29 -0.20 9.67 -1.91
N ILE A 30 -0.11 9.85 -3.24
CA ILE A 30 0.09 8.74 -4.19
C ILE A 30 1.28 7.87 -3.80
N ASP A 31 2.41 8.49 -3.46
CA ASP A 31 3.62 7.79 -3.04
C ASP A 31 3.43 6.98 -1.76
N LYS A 32 2.68 7.54 -0.79
CA LYS A 32 2.37 6.83 0.46
C LYS A 32 1.52 5.60 0.16
N LEU A 33 0.49 5.73 -0.66
CA LEU A 33 -0.37 4.60 -1.04
C LEU A 33 0.40 3.51 -1.81
N LYS A 34 1.33 3.88 -2.70
CA LYS A 34 2.22 2.93 -3.39
C LYS A 34 3.08 2.13 -2.41
N ILE A 35 3.63 2.81 -1.38
CA ILE A 35 4.41 2.17 -0.32
C ILE A 35 3.53 1.18 0.47
N LEU A 36 2.30 1.58 0.83
CA LEU A 36 1.36 0.70 1.52
C LEU A 36 0.99 -0.53 0.67
N ASP A 37 0.73 -0.35 -0.63
CA ASP A 37 0.44 -1.44 -1.56
C ASP A 37 1.60 -2.42 -1.68
N PHE A 38 2.85 -1.91 -1.73
CA PHE A 38 4.04 -2.77 -1.71
C PHE A 38 4.09 -3.64 -0.45
N TYR A 39 3.86 -3.06 0.72
CA TYR A 39 3.85 -3.82 1.98
C TYR A 39 2.60 -4.67 2.18
N TYR A 40 1.53 -4.45 1.44
CA TYR A 40 0.44 -5.41 1.37
C TYR A 40 0.88 -6.68 0.65
N VAL A 41 1.59 -6.55 -0.46
CA VAL A 41 2.08 -7.71 -1.24
C VAL A 41 3.26 -8.40 -0.54
N TYR A 42 4.13 -7.62 0.10
CA TYR A 42 5.35 -8.11 0.75
C TYR A 42 5.39 -7.70 2.24
N PRO A 43 4.49 -8.25 3.07
CA PRO A 43 4.32 -7.81 4.45
C PRO A 43 5.54 -8.08 5.33
N THR A 44 6.33 -9.11 5.03
CA THR A 44 7.52 -9.49 5.78
C THR A 44 8.64 -8.46 5.68
N GLU A 45 8.67 -7.64 4.61
CA GLU A 45 9.63 -6.54 4.42
C GLU A 45 9.42 -5.42 5.46
N LEU A 46 8.26 -5.35 6.12
CA LEU A 46 8.04 -4.45 7.26
C LEU A 46 8.88 -4.84 8.48
N LEU A 47 9.44 -6.05 8.56
CA LEU A 47 10.31 -6.45 9.66
C LEU A 47 11.65 -5.73 9.64
N ASP A 48 12.07 -5.25 8.47
CA ASP A 48 13.39 -4.70 8.22
C ASP A 48 13.41 -3.15 8.20
N ILE A 49 12.26 -2.49 8.35
CA ILE A 49 12.16 -1.02 8.45
C ILE A 49 12.41 -0.52 9.86
N LYS A 50 12.70 0.79 9.99
CA LYS A 50 12.65 1.48 11.29
C LYS A 50 11.22 1.45 11.82
N LYS A 51 10.97 0.61 12.83
CA LYS A 51 9.63 0.31 13.36
C LYS A 51 8.95 1.55 13.96
N PRO A 52 7.69 1.85 13.61
CA PRO A 52 6.92 2.90 14.25
C PRO A 52 6.35 2.47 15.62
N VAL A 53 5.78 3.44 16.33
CA VAL A 53 5.04 3.19 17.57
C VAL A 53 3.87 2.24 17.29
N GLY A 54 3.63 1.28 18.20
CA GLY A 54 2.55 0.30 18.02
C GLY A 54 2.86 -0.87 17.09
N PHE A 55 4.01 -0.89 16.40
CA PHE A 55 4.40 -1.99 15.50
C PHE A 55 4.60 -3.34 16.22
N LYS A 56 5.10 -3.30 17.46
CA LYS A 56 5.53 -4.48 18.22
C LYS A 56 4.45 -5.57 18.33
N LYS A 57 3.17 -5.19 18.37
CA LYS A 57 2.05 -6.15 18.44
C LYS A 57 1.87 -6.97 17.16
N TYR A 58 2.26 -6.43 16.00
CA TYR A 58 2.14 -7.09 14.70
C TYR A 58 3.38 -7.90 14.31
N GLU A 59 4.54 -7.61 14.91
CA GLU A 59 5.81 -8.25 14.59
C GLU A 59 5.75 -9.78 14.71
N LYS A 60 5.02 -10.30 15.69
CA LYS A 60 4.85 -11.75 15.90
C LYS A 60 4.10 -12.40 14.73
N PHE A 61 3.08 -11.74 14.19
CA PHE A 61 2.32 -12.21 13.04
C PHE A 61 3.21 -12.18 11.78
N LEU A 62 3.88 -11.06 11.49
CA LEU A 62 4.75 -10.92 10.32
C LEU A 62 5.89 -11.96 10.30
N LYS A 63 6.45 -12.29 11.47
CA LYS A 63 7.48 -13.34 11.57
C LYS A 63 6.96 -14.74 11.25
N ARG A 64 5.67 -15.03 11.50
CA ARG A 64 5.04 -16.32 11.17
C ARG A 64 4.79 -16.45 9.67
N GLU A 65 4.44 -15.35 9.01
CA GLU A 65 4.26 -15.27 7.56
C GLU A 65 5.60 -15.34 6.79
N LYS A 66 6.74 -15.28 7.49
CA LYS A 66 8.06 -15.29 6.84
C LYS A 66 8.36 -16.65 6.22
N ASN A 67 8.06 -16.77 4.93
CA ASN A 67 8.41 -17.91 4.10
C ASN A 67 9.85 -17.77 3.54
N LYS A 68 10.58 -18.89 3.44
CA LYS A 68 11.90 -18.92 2.78
C LYS A 68 11.83 -18.62 1.28
N TYR A 69 10.67 -18.88 0.66
CA TYR A 69 10.45 -18.70 -0.77
C TYR A 69 9.98 -17.30 -1.17
N ASP A 70 9.49 -16.48 -0.22
CA ASP A 70 9.04 -15.10 -0.46
C ASP A 70 10.14 -14.04 -0.25
N ARG A 71 11.41 -14.46 -0.24
CA ARG A 71 12.51 -13.52 0.00
C ARG A 71 12.76 -12.64 -1.22
N ILE A 72 12.65 -11.34 -1.01
CA ILE A 72 13.06 -10.34 -1.97
C ILE A 72 14.51 -9.94 -1.70
N ASN A 73 15.37 -10.07 -2.70
CA ASN A 73 16.76 -9.62 -2.57
C ASN A 73 16.94 -8.11 -2.72
N ASN A 74 16.03 -7.44 -3.43
CA ASN A 74 16.10 -5.99 -3.67
C ASN A 74 14.69 -5.36 -3.65
N PRO A 75 14.19 -4.98 -2.46
CA PRO A 75 12.87 -4.39 -2.29
C PRO A 75 12.66 -3.13 -3.13
N LYS A 76 13.67 -2.25 -3.17
CA LYS A 76 13.65 -1.02 -3.98
C LYS A 76 13.45 -1.30 -5.47
N ARG A 77 14.12 -2.31 -6.01
CA ARG A 77 13.95 -2.71 -7.43
C ARG A 77 12.56 -3.27 -7.70
N ILE A 78 12.00 -4.05 -6.78
CA ILE A 78 10.64 -4.59 -6.94
C ILE A 78 9.61 -3.46 -6.85
N PHE A 79 9.73 -2.59 -5.85
CA PHE A 79 8.91 -1.39 -5.71
C PHE A 79 8.95 -0.54 -6.99
N TYR A 80 10.14 -0.29 -7.54
CA TYR A 80 10.29 0.43 -8.80
C TYR A 80 9.54 -0.24 -9.96
N LYS A 81 9.54 -1.57 -10.05
CA LYS A 81 8.77 -2.31 -11.06
C LYS A 81 7.26 -2.19 -10.83
N MET A 82 6.81 -2.26 -9.57
CA MET A 82 5.39 -2.12 -9.21
C MET A 82 4.83 -0.73 -9.54
N ASN A 83 5.65 0.31 -9.45
CA ASN A 83 5.22 1.71 -9.65
C ASN A 83 4.40 1.94 -10.92
N SER A 84 4.80 1.35 -12.05
CA SER A 84 4.09 1.52 -13.32
C SER A 84 2.67 0.94 -13.24
N ILE A 85 2.54 -0.26 -12.68
CA ILE A 85 1.26 -0.98 -12.59
C ILE A 85 0.35 -0.34 -11.54
N GLN A 86 0.90 0.06 -10.40
CA GLN A 86 0.18 0.82 -9.37
C GLN A 86 -0.37 2.13 -9.93
N PHE A 87 0.45 2.89 -10.68
CA PHE A 87 0.02 4.15 -11.25
C PHE A 87 -1.03 3.98 -12.34
N GLN A 88 -0.89 2.95 -13.20
CA GLN A 88 -1.91 2.61 -14.18
C GLN A 88 -3.22 2.18 -13.51
N ALA A 89 -3.17 1.37 -12.46
CA ALA A 89 -4.35 0.96 -11.69
C ALA A 89 -5.09 2.19 -11.13
N MET A 90 -4.37 3.13 -10.52
CA MET A 90 -4.97 4.37 -10.02
C MET A 90 -5.59 5.20 -11.14
N LYS A 91 -4.92 5.37 -12.29
CA LYS A 91 -5.48 6.09 -13.46
C LYS A 91 -6.76 5.46 -13.98
N ILE A 92 -6.81 4.12 -14.05
CA ILE A 92 -8.01 3.40 -14.44
C ILE A 92 -9.14 3.67 -13.44
N LEU A 93 -8.85 3.64 -12.13
CA LEU A 93 -9.84 3.94 -11.10
C LEU A 93 -10.34 5.39 -11.13
N VAL A 94 -9.47 6.35 -11.49
CA VAL A 94 -9.86 7.75 -11.76
C VAL A 94 -10.78 7.82 -12.99
N ALA A 95 -10.41 7.17 -14.08
CA ALA A 95 -11.21 7.16 -15.32
C ALA A 95 -12.61 6.54 -15.11
N TYR A 96 -12.71 5.53 -14.24
CA TYR A 96 -14.00 4.96 -13.82
C TYR A 96 -14.72 5.77 -12.75
N GLY A 97 -14.15 6.85 -12.24
CA GLY A 97 -14.76 7.72 -11.24
C GLY A 97 -14.83 7.13 -9.84
N TYR A 98 -13.96 6.17 -9.49
CA TYR A 98 -13.83 5.66 -8.12
C TYR A 98 -12.85 6.50 -7.30
N LEU A 99 -11.83 7.06 -7.95
CA LEU A 99 -10.91 8.04 -7.38
C LEU A 99 -11.16 9.41 -7.99
N ASP A 100 -11.05 10.45 -7.17
CA ASP A 100 -11.25 11.84 -7.58
C ASP A 100 -10.13 12.34 -8.49
N SER A 101 -10.49 12.86 -9.67
CA SER A 101 -9.50 13.28 -10.68
C SER A 101 -8.72 14.52 -10.27
N GLU A 102 -9.39 15.52 -9.70
CA GLU A 102 -8.78 16.80 -9.30
C GLU A 102 -7.76 16.59 -8.18
N SER A 103 -8.10 15.79 -7.16
CA SER A 103 -7.15 15.40 -6.12
C SER A 103 -5.96 14.63 -6.70
N PHE A 104 -6.22 13.72 -7.66
CA PHE A 104 -5.18 12.87 -8.24
C PHE A 104 -4.14 13.67 -9.03
N GLU A 105 -4.56 14.70 -9.76
CA GLU A 105 -3.65 15.63 -10.45
C GLU A 105 -2.74 16.38 -9.47
N ASN A 106 -3.22 16.64 -8.26
CA ASN A 106 -2.48 17.25 -7.17
C ASN A 106 -1.63 16.26 -6.35
N GLY A 107 -1.47 15.01 -6.81
CA GLY A 107 -0.64 14.01 -6.15
C GLY A 107 -1.33 13.30 -4.97
N ILE A 108 -2.65 13.45 -4.84
CA ILE A 108 -3.46 12.96 -3.73
C ILE A 108 -4.50 11.94 -4.22
N VAL A 109 -4.61 10.82 -3.54
CA VAL A 109 -5.68 9.85 -3.73
C VAL A 109 -6.81 10.17 -2.77
N LYS A 110 -8.00 10.39 -3.33
CA LYS A 110 -9.25 10.58 -2.61
C LYS A 110 -10.31 9.65 -3.22
N VAL A 111 -10.92 8.81 -2.40
CA VAL A 111 -12.03 7.95 -2.80
C VAL A 111 -13.27 8.82 -2.99
N THR A 112 -14.02 8.58 -4.06
CA THR A 112 -15.28 9.29 -4.33
C THR A 112 -16.45 8.65 -3.59
N GLU A 113 -17.64 9.24 -3.69
CA GLU A 113 -18.88 8.66 -3.15
C GLU A 113 -19.44 7.54 -4.03
N LYS A 114 -18.81 7.25 -5.18
CA LYS A 114 -19.25 6.18 -6.08
C LYS A 114 -19.11 4.83 -5.38
N SER A 115 -20.23 4.17 -5.16
CA SER A 115 -20.26 2.86 -4.51
C SER A 115 -19.87 1.74 -5.49
N PHE A 116 -19.22 0.72 -4.95
CA PHE A 116 -19.07 -0.57 -5.62
C PHE A 116 -20.34 -1.41 -5.46
N GLY A 117 -20.58 -2.35 -6.37
CA GLY A 117 -21.68 -3.31 -6.21
C GLY A 117 -21.55 -4.16 -4.94
N GLU A 118 -22.67 -4.64 -4.41
CA GLU A 118 -22.74 -5.36 -3.12
C GLU A 118 -21.77 -6.55 -3.05
N GLU A 119 -21.69 -7.37 -4.10
CA GLU A 119 -20.77 -8.51 -4.16
C GLU A 119 -19.30 -8.10 -3.94
N PHE A 120 -18.89 -6.98 -4.54
CA PHE A 120 -17.54 -6.47 -4.38
C PHE A 120 -17.28 -5.98 -2.96
N GLN A 121 -18.26 -5.29 -2.36
CA GLN A 121 -18.16 -4.84 -0.97
C GLN A 121 -18.02 -6.03 -0.02
N ILE A 122 -18.82 -7.09 -0.22
CA ILE A 122 -18.73 -8.33 0.57
C ILE A 122 -17.34 -8.97 0.41
N MET A 123 -16.79 -9.02 -0.81
CA MET A 123 -15.45 -9.55 -1.05
C MET A 123 -14.37 -8.71 -0.34
N VAL A 124 -14.51 -7.39 -0.33
CA VAL A 124 -13.61 -6.48 0.38
C VAL A 124 -13.67 -6.75 1.89
N GLU A 125 -14.85 -6.77 2.51
CA GLU A 125 -14.98 -7.03 3.96
C GLU A 125 -14.41 -8.40 4.35
N LYS A 126 -14.70 -9.44 3.57
CA LYS A 126 -14.15 -10.78 3.82
C LYS A 126 -12.62 -10.80 3.77
N SER A 127 -12.01 -10.06 2.86
CA SER A 127 -10.55 -9.91 2.80
C SER A 127 -10.00 -9.15 4.00
N VAL A 128 -10.74 -8.15 4.48
CA VAL A 128 -10.38 -7.45 5.72
C VAL A 128 -10.38 -8.39 6.90
N GLU A 129 -11.41 -9.21 7.07
CA GLU A 129 -11.49 -10.19 8.15
C GLU A 129 -10.31 -11.17 8.09
N LEU A 130 -10.05 -11.75 6.92
CA LEU A 130 -8.95 -12.71 6.73
C LEU A 130 -7.56 -12.09 6.99
N ASN A 131 -7.38 -10.81 6.66
CA ASN A 131 -6.09 -10.12 6.75
C ASN A 131 -6.07 -9.03 7.83
N THR A 132 -6.90 -9.16 8.88
CA THR A 132 -7.17 -8.11 9.86
C THR A 132 -5.89 -7.47 10.41
N ASN A 133 -4.90 -8.28 10.80
CA ASN A 133 -3.64 -7.78 11.37
C ASN A 133 -2.85 -6.93 10.38
N LEU A 134 -2.75 -7.36 9.12
CA LEU A 134 -1.99 -6.66 8.09
C LEU A 134 -2.69 -5.35 7.71
N ILE A 135 -4.01 -5.40 7.47
CA ILE A 135 -4.76 -4.20 7.07
C ILE A 135 -4.80 -3.18 8.21
N THR A 136 -5.01 -3.61 9.46
CA THR A 136 -4.98 -2.70 10.60
C THR A 136 -3.60 -2.06 10.78
N LEU A 137 -2.51 -2.82 10.52
CA LEU A 137 -1.16 -2.28 10.54
C LEU A 137 -0.95 -1.23 9.43
N LEU A 138 -1.32 -1.55 8.20
CA LEU A 138 -1.09 -0.70 7.03
C LEU A 138 -1.97 0.55 7.05
N ALA A 139 -3.26 0.42 7.31
CA ALA A 139 -4.23 1.51 7.32
C ALA A 139 -4.26 2.33 8.62
N GLY A 140 -3.50 1.92 9.64
CA GLY A 140 -3.34 2.66 10.89
C GLY A 140 -1.87 3.06 11.11
N PRO A 141 -1.10 2.35 11.96
CA PRO A 141 0.24 2.78 12.38
C PRO A 141 1.23 3.10 11.26
N ILE A 142 1.10 2.49 10.08
CA ILE A 142 1.97 2.79 8.92
C ILE A 142 1.42 3.99 8.12
N ALA A 143 0.12 4.06 7.86
CA ALA A 143 -0.51 5.18 7.13
C ALA A 143 -0.45 6.51 7.91
N ASP A 144 -0.47 6.45 9.25
CA ASP A 144 -0.39 7.63 10.14
C ASP A 144 0.99 8.29 10.17
N ILE A 145 2.02 7.64 9.63
CA ILE A 145 3.36 8.22 9.53
C ILE A 145 3.35 9.26 8.41
N ASP A 146 4.00 10.40 8.65
CA ASP A 146 4.23 11.39 7.59
C ASP A 146 5.05 10.78 6.44
N LEU A 147 4.71 11.14 5.20
CA LEU A 147 5.44 10.64 4.04
C LEU A 147 6.90 11.16 4.06
N TYR A 148 7.06 12.42 4.46
CA TYR A 148 8.28 13.21 4.43
C TYR A 148 8.85 13.43 5.84
N GLY A 149 10.03 14.06 5.89
CA GLY A 149 10.68 14.47 7.14
C GLY A 149 11.47 13.37 7.84
N HIS A 150 12.14 13.77 8.93
CA HIS A 150 12.87 12.84 9.77
C HIS A 150 11.92 11.83 10.39
N LEU A 151 12.24 10.54 10.27
CA LEU A 151 11.39 9.42 10.65
C LEU A 151 10.09 9.30 9.83
N GLY A 152 9.99 9.95 8.66
CA GLY A 152 8.91 9.76 7.71
C GLY A 152 9.01 8.42 6.95
N LEU A 153 7.95 8.03 6.23
CA LEU A 153 7.92 6.75 5.49
C LEU A 153 9.06 6.62 4.48
N LYS A 154 9.41 7.67 3.74
CA LYS A 154 10.52 7.61 2.75
C LYS A 154 11.85 7.24 3.44
N GLU A 155 12.15 7.85 4.59
CA GLU A 155 13.35 7.54 5.38
C GLU A 155 13.29 6.14 6.01
N ARG A 156 12.14 5.75 6.57
CA ARG A 156 11.98 4.45 7.27
C ARG A 156 12.10 3.26 6.33
N THR A 157 11.64 3.41 5.10
CA THR A 157 11.49 2.30 4.14
C THR A 157 12.63 2.23 3.13
N GLY A 158 13.23 3.36 2.75
CA GLY A 158 14.26 3.42 1.72
C GLY A 158 13.79 3.05 0.31
N LEU A 159 12.47 2.90 0.10
CA LEU A 159 11.88 2.51 -1.19
C LEU A 159 11.91 3.64 -2.22
N ILE A 160 11.77 4.88 -1.76
CA ILE A 160 11.82 6.11 -2.56
C ILE A 160 13.01 6.93 -2.08
N GLU A 161 13.64 7.70 -2.98
CA GLU A 161 14.71 8.62 -2.58
C GLU A 161 14.21 9.60 -1.52
N PHE A 162 14.92 9.64 -0.39
CA PHE A 162 14.80 10.70 0.59
C PHE A 162 15.78 11.80 0.16
N ARG A 163 15.33 12.71 -0.70
CA ARG A 163 16.05 13.97 -0.87
C ARG A 163 15.74 14.77 0.37
N TYR A 164 16.77 15.07 1.16
CA TYR A 164 16.66 16.16 2.12
C TYR A 164 16.27 17.38 1.29
N ASP A 165 15.04 17.85 1.46
CA ASP A 165 14.71 19.22 1.13
C ASP A 165 15.64 20.05 2.02
N THR A 166 16.70 20.53 1.38
CA THR A 166 17.56 21.55 1.95
C THR A 166 16.65 22.77 2.05
N ILE A 167 16.29 23.12 3.29
CA ILE A 167 15.75 24.43 3.63
C ILE A 167 16.71 25.50 3.13
#